data_AF-A0A429AFJ0-F1
#
_entry.id   AF-A0A429AFJ0-F1
#
_cell.length_a   1.000
_cell.length_b   1.000
_cell.length_c   1.000
_cell.angle_alpha   90.00
_cell.angle_beta   90.00
_cell.angle_gamma   90.00
#
_symmetry.space_group_name_H-M   'P 1'
#
loop_
_entity.id
_entity.type
_entity.pdbx_description
1 polymer ?
#
loop_
_entity_poly.entity_id
_entity_poly.type
_entity_poly.pdbx_seq_one_letter_code
_entity_poly.pdbx_strand_id
1 'polypeptide(L)' 'MGFLFQRLVRYGPVEIGRALTRDGDKGYIASCTADQCGWSAEYSSYGAVCIAAKGHHCRITSKYDKRGR' A
#
# COMPACT_ATOMS: atom_id res chain seq x y z
N MET A 1 -2.40 7.86 -20.91
CA MET A 1 -1.77 6.76 -20.15
C MET A 1 -2.09 6.96 -18.68
N GLY A 2 -3.05 6.22 -18.13
CA GLY A 2 -3.42 6.29 -16.72
C GLY A 2 -2.80 5.14 -15.93
N PHE A 3 -2.33 5.42 -14.72
CA PHE A 3 -2.01 4.36 -13.76
C PHE A 3 -3.34 3.81 -13.22
N LEU A 4 -3.72 2.60 -13.63
CA LEU A 4 -4.88 1.94 -13.05
C LEU A 4 -4.45 1.35 -11.71
N PHE A 5 -4.75 2.05 -10.62
CA PHE A 5 -4.62 1.53 -9.27
C PHE A 5 -5.94 0.89 -8.83
N GLN A 6 -5.97 -0.43 -8.74
CA GLN A 6 -7.10 -1.14 -8.14
C GLN A 6 -6.75 -1.50 -6.70
N ARG A 7 -7.42 -0.89 -5.73
CA ARG A 7 -7.29 -1.24 -4.31
C ARG A 7 -7.79 -2.66 -4.09
N LEU A 8 -6.96 -3.51 -3.49
CA LEU A 8 -7.27 -4.91 -3.22
C LEU A 8 -7.59 -5.16 -1.75
N VAL A 9 -6.73 -4.66 -0.85
CA VAL A 9 -6.80 -4.96 0.60
C VAL A 9 -6.12 -3.86 1.40
N ARG A 10 -6.44 -3.75 2.69
CA ARG A 10 -5.83 -2.80 3.64
C ARG A 10 -5.40 -3.52 4.91
N TYR A 11 -4.20 -3.18 5.40
CA TYR A 11 -3.63 -3.66 6.66
C TYR A 11 -3.25 -2.45 7.53
N GLY A 12 -4.04 -2.17 8.58
CA GLY A 12 -3.83 -0.97 9.40
C GLY A 12 -3.91 0.32 8.56
N PRO A 13 -2.88 1.19 8.57
CA PRO A 13 -2.82 2.38 7.70
C PRO A 13 -2.31 2.08 6.27
N VAL A 14 -1.88 0.85 5.98
CA VAL A 14 -1.29 0.47 4.69
C VAL A 14 -2.35 -0.06 3.73
N GLU A 15 -2.41 0.49 2.54
CA GLU A 15 -3.25 0.02 1.44
C GLU A 15 -2.43 -0.74 0.41
N ILE A 16 -2.97 -1.84 -0.10
CA ILE A 16 -2.39 -2.61 -1.19
C ILE A 16 -3.28 -2.44 -2.42
N GLY A 17 -2.65 -2.22 -3.56
CA GLY A 17 -3.32 -2.33 -4.85
C GLY A 17 -2.41 -2.86 -5.94
N ARG A 18 -2.98 -3.09 -7.12
CA ARG A 18 -2.21 -3.39 -8.33
C ARG A 18 -1.93 -2.12 -9.08
N ALA A 19 -0.71 -1.96 -9.56
CA ALA A 19 -0.30 -0.86 -10.41
C ALA A 19 0.24 -1.41 -11.73
N LEU A 20 -0.05 -0.71 -12.82
CA LEU A 20 0.63 -0.93 -14.09
C LEU A 20 1.93 -0.14 -14.05
N THR A 21 3.06 -0.85 -14.15
CA THR A 21 4.36 -0.20 -14.33
C THR A 21 4.47 0.40 -15.73
N ARG A 22 5.43 1.30 -15.95
CA ARG A 22 5.67 1.90 -17.28
C ARG A 22 5.98 0.86 -18.36
N ASP A 23 6.53 -0.27 -17.96
CA ASP A 23 6.88 -1.42 -18.81
C ASP A 23 5.69 -2.35 -19.08
N GLY A 24 4.50 -2.02 -18.55
CA GLY A 24 3.26 -2.80 -18.76
C GLY A 24 3.07 -3.96 -17.78
N ASP A 25 3.98 -4.13 -16.82
CA ASP A 25 3.92 -5.21 -15.85
C ASP A 25 2.88 -4.91 -14.76
N LYS A 26 2.13 -5.96 -14.35
CA LYS A 26 1.09 -5.86 -13.31
C LYS A 26 1.75 -6.09 -11.95
N GLY A 27 2.33 -5.04 -11.39
CA GLY A 27 2.90 -5.04 -10.04
C GLY A 27 1.85 -4.90 -8.94
N TYR A 28 2.26 -5.21 -7.71
CA TYR A 28 1.53 -4.89 -6.50
C TYR A 28 2.27 -3.82 -5.71
N ILE A 29 1.55 -2.79 -5.29
CA ILE A 29 2.07 -1.70 -4.46
C ILE A 29 1.40 -1.75 -3.11
N ALA A 30 2.20 -1.65 -2.04
CA ALA A 30 1.75 -1.26 -0.72
C ALA A 30 2.11 0.22 -0.49
N SER A 31 1.18 1.00 0.05
CA SER A 31 1.42 2.39 0.40
C SER A 31 0.79 2.72 1.76
N CYS A 32 1.58 3.33 2.64
CA CYS A 32 1.06 3.82 3.91
C CYS A 32 0.29 5.12 3.69
N THR A 33 -0.98 5.12 4.05
CA THR A 33 -1.88 6.29 3.93
C THR A 33 -1.84 7.20 5.16
N ALA A 34 -0.94 6.93 6.10
CA ALA A 34 -0.65 7.86 7.18
C ALA A 34 -0.01 9.13 6.62
N ASP A 35 -0.61 10.28 6.95
CA ASP A 35 -0.09 11.59 6.56
C ASP A 35 1.38 11.72 6.95
N GLN A 36 2.22 12.20 6.03
CA GLN A 36 3.67 12.38 6.22
C GLN A 36 4.52 11.10 6.42
N CYS A 37 3.95 9.90 6.34
CA CYS A 37 4.76 8.68 6.45
C CYS A 37 5.62 8.46 5.19
N GLY A 38 5.04 8.67 4.00
CA GLY A 38 5.73 8.54 2.71
C GLY A 38 6.19 7.12 2.36
N TRP A 39 5.90 6.12 3.18
CA TRP A 39 6.32 4.75 2.94
C TRP A 39 5.48 4.10 1.84
N SER A 40 6.16 3.54 0.84
CA SER A 40 5.58 2.69 -0.19
C SER A 40 6.58 1.63 -0.63
N ALA A 41 6.08 0.50 -1.12
CA ALA A 41 6.89 -0.60 -1.63
C ALA A 41 6.17 -1.30 -2.78
N GLU A 42 6.91 -1.65 -3.83
CA GLU A 42 6.40 -2.37 -5.00
C GLU A 42 6.98 -3.78 -5.06
N TYR A 43 6.14 -4.76 -5.43
CA TYR A 43 6.51 -6.16 -5.58
C TYR A 43 5.79 -6.79 -6.77
N SER A 44 6.42 -7.76 -7.43
CA SER A 44 5.77 -8.58 -8.46
C SER A 44 4.83 -9.67 -7.90
N SER A 45 4.91 -9.96 -6.60
CA SER A 45 4.14 -11.02 -5.93
C SER A 45 3.15 -10.45 -4.90
N TYR A 46 1.92 -10.97 -4.93
CA TYR A 46 0.88 -10.62 -3.95
C TYR A 46 1.27 -11.01 -2.52
N GLY A 47 1.95 -12.15 -2.35
CA GLY A 47 2.42 -12.59 -1.04
C GLY A 47 3.46 -11.64 -0.45
N ALA A 48 4.43 -11.24 -1.26
CA ALA A 48 5.52 -10.35 -0.85
C ALA A 48 5.00 -8.97 -0.40
N VAL A 49 4.09 -8.36 -1.18
CA VAL A 49 3.48 -7.07 -0.82
C VAL A 49 2.66 -7.17 0.47
N CYS A 50 1.99 -8.31 0.71
CA CYS A 50 1.22 -8.50 1.93
C CYS A 50 2.11 -8.63 3.16
N ILE A 51 3.25 -9.32 3.06
CA ILE A 51 4.22 -9.41 4.16
C ILE A 51 4.81 -8.03 4.47
N ALA A 52 5.20 -7.28 3.43
CA ALA A 52 5.70 -5.91 3.60
C ALA A 52 4.66 -4.99 4.27
N ALA A 53 3.40 -5.06 3.84
CA ALA A 53 2.32 -4.28 4.43
C ALA A 53 2.05 -4.64 5.89
N LYS A 54 2.06 -5.93 6.24
CA LYS A 54 1.86 -6.40 7.63
C LYS A 54 3.03 -6.04 8.54
N GLY A 55 4.26 -6.04 8.01
CA GLY A 55 5.47 -5.70 8.76
C GLY A 55 5.70 -4.19 8.92
N HIS A 56 4.93 -3.34 8.26
CA HIS A 56 5.10 -1.90 8.37
C HIS A 56 4.55 -1.38 9.70
N HIS A 57 5.46 -1.00 10.61
CA HIS A 57 5.13 -0.32 11.85
C HIS A 57 5.19 1.20 11.65
N CYS A 58 4.06 1.80 11.25
CA CYS A 58 3.98 3.24 11.12
C CYS A 58 4.04 3.89 12.51
N ARG A 59 5.08 4.70 12.75
CA ARG A 59 5.24 5.50 13.99
C ARG A 59 4.39 6.78 13.97
N ILE A 60 3.80 7.12 12.83
CA ILE A 60 2.91 8.27 12.70
C ILE A 60 1.48 7.81 12.97
N THR A 61 0.80 8.46 13.89
CA THR A 61 -0.61 8.19 14.17
C THR A 61 -1.44 8.68 12.98
N SER A 62 -1.81 7.80 12.05
CA SER A 62 -2.67 8.19 10.93
C SER A 62 -3.99 8.76 11.46
N LYS A 63 -4.46 9.90 10.93
CA LYS A 63 -5.79 10.42 11.30
C LYS A 63 -6.93 9.45 10.96
N TYR A 64 -6.71 8.48 10.06
CA TYR A 64 -7.67 7.44 9.70
C TYR A 64 -7.73 6.25 10.68
N ASP A 65 -6.77 6.13 11.60
CA ASP A 65 -6.81 5.16 12.71
C ASP A 65 -8.01 5.42 13.63
N LYS A 66 -8.42 6.69 13.76
CA LYS A 66 -9.52 7.11 14.64
C LYS A 66 -10.93 6.83 14.13
N ARG A 67 -11.12 6.23 12.94
CA ARG A 67 -12.47 5.90 12.41
C ARG A 67 -13.00 4.53 12.87
N GLY A 68 -12.26 3.82 13.73
CA GLY A 68 -12.63 2.48 14.21
C GLY A 68 -12.76 2.35 15.73
N ARG A 69 -12.79 3.45 16.50
CA ARG A 69 -12.94 3.41 17.96
C ARG A 69 -13.94 4.44 18.45
#